data_AF-A0A1G5JTR4-F1
#
_entry.id   AF-A0A1G5JTR4-F1
#
_cell.length_a   1.000
_cell.length_b   1.000
_cell.length_c   1.000
_cell.angle_alpha   90.00
_cell.angle_beta   90.00
_cell.angle_gamma   90.00
#
_symmetry.space_group_name_H-M   'P 1'
#
loop_
_entity.id
_entity.type
_entity.pdbx_description
1 polymer ?
#
loop_
_entity_poly.entity_id
_entity_poly.type
_entity_poly.pdbx_seq_one_letter_code
_entity_poly.pdbx_strand_id
1 'polypeptide(L)'
;MSTDNSSYHAKNKDLHKNPPISWWLSWPIIIIVTIVFWPVGIFLIWKRTTIDKKAALISGKIITIIGWISVAFAVIGLLVSISEGLGSDDVFMILFFLIAGGALIFLGRRTKQNAERFKKYISIIVNHEETSINNIAAAIPTSYEVAKKDIQKMINRGYFSGAYINETLKEIILPKEQDIYNMDTNVKVDSNPNLEMVAVRCKGCGANNKIRKGSVDECQYCGSPINS
;
A
#
# COMPACT_ATOMS: atom_id res chain seq x y z
N MET A 1 -30.32 -2.61 28.53
CA MET A 1 -28.98 -3.22 28.40
C MET A 1 -28.51 -2.88 27.00
N SER A 2 -27.89 -1.71 26.86
CA SER A 2 -27.85 -0.94 25.59
C SER A 2 -26.44 -0.46 25.25
N THR A 3 -25.41 -1.05 25.85
CA THR A 3 -24.02 -0.57 25.82
C THR A 3 -23.14 -1.26 24.77
N ASP A 4 -23.65 -2.29 24.10
CA ASP A 4 -22.82 -3.09 23.20
C ASP A 4 -22.75 -2.52 21.78
N ASN A 5 -23.84 -1.93 21.25
CA ASN A 5 -23.93 -1.50 19.85
C ASN A 5 -22.91 -0.41 19.48
N SER A 6 -22.65 0.55 20.38
CA SER A 6 -21.69 1.64 20.15
C SER A 6 -20.23 1.15 20.02
N SER A 7 -19.88 0.02 20.64
CA SER A 7 -18.52 -0.54 20.57
C SER A 7 -18.27 -1.30 19.26
N TYR A 8 -19.31 -1.98 18.74
CA TYR A 8 -19.26 -2.68 17.46
C TYR A 8 -19.20 -1.72 16.25
N HIS A 9 -19.96 -0.62 16.28
CA HIS A 9 -19.93 0.40 15.22
C HIS A 9 -18.61 1.19 15.15
N ALA A 10 -17.97 1.46 16.29
CA ALA A 10 -16.63 2.09 16.31
C ALA A 10 -15.58 1.15 15.70
N LYS A 11 -15.58 -0.14 16.10
CA LYS A 11 -14.63 -1.16 15.64
C LYS A 11 -14.69 -1.40 14.12
N ASN A 12 -15.86 -1.27 13.50
CA ASN A 12 -16.02 -1.43 12.05
C ASN A 12 -15.57 -0.20 11.24
N LYS A 13 -15.75 1.03 11.77
CA LYS A 13 -15.19 2.25 11.14
C LYS A 13 -13.66 2.29 11.14
N ASP A 14 -13.05 1.61 12.10
CA ASP A 14 -11.59 1.57 12.25
C ASP A 14 -10.93 0.46 11.41
N LEU A 15 -11.70 -0.50 10.89
CA LEU A 15 -11.18 -1.64 10.11
C LEU A 15 -10.56 -1.23 8.76
N HIS A 16 -10.95 -0.07 8.24
CA HIS A 16 -10.48 0.44 6.94
C HIS A 16 -9.29 1.40 7.08
N LYS A 17 -9.09 1.98 8.28
CA LYS A 17 -8.10 3.02 8.53
C LYS A 17 -6.70 2.45 8.74
N ASN A 18 -5.70 3.16 8.25
CA ASN A 18 -4.31 2.83 8.58
C ASN A 18 -4.08 3.12 10.07
N PRO A 19 -3.25 2.32 10.79
CA PRO A 19 -2.86 2.64 12.15
C PRO A 19 -2.14 4.00 12.19
N PRO A 20 -2.24 4.76 13.29
CA PRO A 20 -1.54 6.03 13.42
C PRO A 20 -0.03 5.81 13.28
N ILE A 21 0.60 6.61 12.42
CA ILE A 21 2.03 6.49 12.12
C ILE A 21 2.81 7.23 13.21
N SER A 22 3.73 6.54 13.88
CA SER A 22 4.64 7.16 14.84
C SER A 22 5.54 8.19 14.16
N TRP A 23 5.88 9.28 14.86
CA TRP A 23 6.63 10.41 14.28
C TRP A 23 7.96 9.98 13.63
N TRP A 24 8.70 9.03 14.22
CA TRP A 24 9.97 8.50 13.68
C TRP A 24 9.83 7.69 12.39
N LEU A 25 8.61 7.31 11.99
CA LEU A 25 8.31 6.67 10.70
C LEU A 25 7.84 7.68 9.64
N SER A 26 8.03 8.98 9.87
CA SER A 26 7.75 10.03 8.88
C SER A 26 8.71 9.98 7.69
N TRP A 27 8.23 10.38 6.51
CA TRP A 27 9.03 10.33 5.28
C TRP A 27 10.34 11.11 5.38
N PRO A 28 10.37 12.35 5.93
CA PRO A 28 11.60 13.09 6.10
C PRO A 28 12.63 12.39 6.98
N ILE A 29 12.19 11.80 8.10
CA ILE A 29 13.08 11.08 9.02
C ILE A 29 13.66 9.84 8.35
N ILE A 30 12.81 9.07 7.66
CA ILE A 30 13.28 7.90 6.90
C ILE A 30 14.33 8.33 5.87
N ILE A 31 14.11 9.42 5.14
CA ILE A 31 15.08 9.94 4.16
C ILE A 31 16.39 10.33 4.84
N ILE A 32 16.34 11.14 5.92
CA ILE A 32 17.53 11.59 6.66
C ILE A 32 18.32 10.38 7.20
N VAL A 33 17.62 9.44 7.86
CA VAL A 33 18.25 8.24 8.41
C VAL A 33 18.80 7.34 7.30
N THR A 34 18.17 7.28 6.12
CA THR A 34 18.73 6.53 4.98
C THR A 34 20.01 7.17 4.44
N ILE A 35 20.12 8.50 4.47
CA ILE A 35 21.33 9.21 4.02
C ILE A 35 22.47 9.03 5.03
N VAL A 36 22.19 9.24 6.33
CA VAL A 36 23.21 9.16 7.39
C VAL A 36 23.56 7.71 7.73
N PHE A 37 22.58 6.82 7.72
CA PHE A 37 22.71 5.42 8.11
C PHE A 37 21.76 4.52 7.30
N TRP A 38 22.13 4.33 6.03
CA TRP A 38 21.40 3.57 5.03
C TRP A 38 20.76 2.25 5.53
N PRO A 39 21.44 1.37 6.29
CA PRO A 39 20.84 0.11 6.73
C PRO A 39 19.59 0.29 7.60
N VAL A 40 19.62 1.25 8.55
CA VAL A 40 18.45 1.56 9.37
C VAL A 40 17.38 2.24 8.53
N GLY A 41 17.77 3.08 7.57
CA GLY A 41 16.84 3.68 6.62
C GLY A 41 15.97 2.65 5.90
N ILE A 42 16.58 1.60 5.34
CA ILE A 42 15.85 0.49 4.69
C ILE A 42 14.96 -0.25 5.70
N PHE A 43 15.46 -0.53 6.89
CA PHE A 43 14.67 -1.19 7.94
C PHE A 43 13.42 -0.38 8.32
N LEU A 44 13.56 0.95 8.43
CA LEU A 44 12.44 1.86 8.70
C LEU A 44 11.44 1.90 7.54
N ILE A 45 11.92 1.87 6.28
CA ILE A 45 11.04 1.73 5.11
C ILE A 45 10.25 0.43 5.22
N TRP A 46 10.91 -0.70 5.48
CA TRP A 46 10.25 -1.98 5.62
C TRP A 46 9.18 -1.95 6.72
N LYS A 47 9.51 -1.46 7.91
CA LYS A 47 8.56 -1.30 9.02
C LYS A 47 7.40 -0.35 8.68
N ARG A 48 7.66 0.73 7.94
CA ARG A 48 6.59 1.61 7.46
C ARG A 48 5.65 0.89 6.49
N THR A 49 6.19 0.08 5.59
CA THR A 49 5.38 -0.64 4.58
C THR A 49 4.49 -1.74 5.16
N THR A 50 4.75 -2.20 6.38
CA THR A 50 3.86 -3.15 7.06
C THR A 50 2.69 -2.44 7.75
N ILE A 51 2.82 -1.14 8.04
CA ILE A 51 1.81 -0.33 8.74
C ILE A 51 0.95 0.44 7.73
N ASP A 52 1.58 1.11 6.77
CA ASP A 52 0.94 2.03 5.84
C ASP A 52 0.78 1.38 4.45
N LYS A 53 -0.47 1.08 4.08
CA LYS A 53 -0.84 0.48 2.78
C LYS A 53 -0.39 1.36 1.61
N LYS A 54 -0.52 2.69 1.72
CA LYS A 54 -0.05 3.62 0.69
C LYS A 54 1.47 3.56 0.56
N ALA A 55 2.19 3.55 1.69
CA ALA A 55 3.65 3.39 1.68
C ALA A 55 4.07 2.07 1.02
N ALA A 56 3.36 0.97 1.28
CA ALA A 56 3.61 -0.31 0.62
C ALA A 56 3.49 -0.20 -0.90
N LEU A 57 2.48 0.52 -1.41
CA LEU A 57 2.25 0.70 -2.86
C LEU A 57 3.31 1.58 -3.56
N ILE A 58 3.95 2.53 -2.85
CA ILE A 58 4.94 3.44 -3.43
C ILE A 58 6.39 3.06 -3.12
N SER A 59 6.62 2.21 -2.11
CA SER A 59 7.95 1.83 -1.61
C SER A 59 8.88 1.31 -2.70
N GLY A 60 8.38 0.51 -3.65
CA GLY A 60 9.18 0.00 -4.75
C GLY A 60 9.84 1.10 -5.60
N LYS A 61 9.12 2.20 -5.86
CA LYS A 61 9.68 3.35 -6.59
C LYS A 61 10.79 4.03 -5.77
N ILE A 62 10.56 4.23 -4.48
CA ILE A 62 11.48 4.94 -3.59
C ILE A 62 12.76 4.13 -3.37
N ILE A 63 12.64 2.83 -3.10
CA ILE A 63 13.78 1.91 -2.97
C ILE A 63 14.62 1.89 -4.25
N THR A 64 13.97 1.89 -5.42
CA THR A 64 14.67 1.93 -6.72
C THR A 64 15.44 3.24 -6.90
N ILE A 65 14.85 4.38 -6.52
CA ILE A 65 15.53 5.69 -6.60
C ILE A 65 16.75 5.73 -5.69
N ILE A 66 16.62 5.27 -4.43
CA ILE A 66 17.73 5.19 -3.47
C ILE A 66 18.85 4.30 -4.02
N GLY A 67 18.51 3.16 -4.62
CA GLY A 67 19.47 2.29 -5.28
C GLY A 67 20.25 2.97 -6.42
N TRP A 68 19.57 3.77 -7.26
CA TRP A 68 20.26 4.55 -8.30
C TRP A 68 21.15 5.65 -7.73
N ILE A 69 20.74 6.32 -6.65
CA ILE A 69 21.57 7.31 -5.95
C ILE A 69 22.87 6.66 -5.44
N SER A 70 22.78 5.46 -4.87
CA SER A 70 23.96 4.69 -4.43
C SER A 70 24.91 4.33 -5.56
N VAL A 71 24.36 3.87 -6.69
CA VAL A 71 25.18 3.58 -7.88
C VAL A 71 25.85 4.85 -8.39
N ALA A 72 25.16 6.00 -8.37
CA ALA A 72 25.74 7.27 -8.74
C ALA A 72 26.91 7.67 -7.83
N PHE A 73 26.79 7.48 -6.51
CA PHE A 73 27.91 7.70 -5.58
C PHE A 73 29.11 6.78 -5.86
N ALA A 74 28.87 5.51 -6.18
CA ALA A 74 29.94 4.60 -6.57
C ALA A 74 30.66 5.05 -7.85
N VAL A 75 29.91 5.53 -8.84
CA VAL A 75 30.47 6.06 -10.10
C VAL A 75 31.27 7.33 -9.84
N ILE A 76 30.78 8.25 -8.99
CA ILE A 76 31.52 9.45 -8.61
C ILE A 76 32.82 9.08 -7.89
N GLY A 77 32.76 8.15 -6.92
CA GLY A 77 33.94 7.66 -6.22
C GLY A 77 34.98 7.09 -7.19
N LEU A 78 34.54 6.26 -8.14
CA LEU A 78 35.41 5.72 -9.18
C LEU A 78 36.07 6.82 -10.03
N LEU A 79 35.34 7.86 -10.42
CA LEU A 79 35.89 8.97 -11.21
C LEU A 79 36.99 9.73 -10.45
N VAL A 80 36.81 9.95 -9.14
CA VAL A 80 37.83 10.59 -8.29
C VAL A 80 39.07 9.70 -8.14
N SER A 81 38.88 8.40 -7.92
CA SER A 81 40.00 7.47 -7.79
C SER A 81 40.78 7.28 -9.10
N ILE A 82 40.18 7.50 -10.27
CA ILE A 82 40.92 7.49 -11.55
C ILE A 82 41.92 8.67 -11.61
N SER A 83 41.61 9.81 -10.99
CA SER A 83 42.52 10.97 -10.98
C SER A 83 43.62 10.89 -9.90
N GLU A 84 43.32 10.35 -8.73
CA GLU A 84 44.23 10.37 -7.56
C GLU A 84 44.97 9.04 -7.36
N GLY A 85 44.57 7.99 -8.10
CA GLY A 85 45.03 6.62 -7.90
C GLY A 85 44.04 5.80 -7.08
N LEU A 86 43.96 4.50 -7.34
CA LEU A 86 43.03 3.58 -6.69
C LEU A 86 43.66 2.97 -5.43
N GLY A 87 43.21 3.41 -4.25
CA GLY A 87 43.53 2.75 -2.98
C GLY A 87 42.67 1.49 -2.76
N SER A 88 43.12 0.61 -1.84
CA SER A 88 42.31 -0.55 -1.42
C SER A 88 40.97 -0.14 -0.81
N ASP A 89 40.95 0.98 -0.10
CA ASP A 89 39.76 1.50 0.59
C ASP A 89 38.73 2.05 -0.41
N ASP A 90 39.20 2.67 -1.50
CA ASP A 90 38.35 3.13 -2.60
C ASP A 90 37.66 1.96 -3.30
N VAL A 91 38.43 0.91 -3.60
CA VAL A 91 37.91 -0.31 -4.23
C VAL A 91 36.82 -0.94 -3.36
N PHE A 92 37.05 -1.02 -2.05
CA PHE A 92 36.06 -1.55 -1.12
C PHE A 92 34.77 -0.70 -1.10
N MET A 93 34.89 0.63 -1.00
CA MET A 93 33.73 1.52 -0.98
C MET A 93 32.94 1.49 -2.30
N ILE A 94 33.62 1.54 -3.45
CA ILE A 94 32.98 1.48 -4.77
C ILE A 94 32.20 0.17 -4.91
N LEU A 95 32.83 -0.96 -4.57
CA LEU A 95 32.20 -2.27 -4.66
C LEU A 95 30.99 -2.38 -3.72
N PHE A 96 31.13 -1.87 -2.49
CA PHE A 96 30.04 -1.84 -1.52
C PHE A 96 28.82 -1.08 -2.05
N PHE A 97 29.00 0.15 -2.56
CA PHE A 97 27.90 0.96 -3.07
C PHE A 97 27.30 0.41 -4.38
N LEU A 98 28.09 -0.24 -5.24
CA LEU A 98 27.58 -0.93 -6.43
C LEU A 98 26.73 -2.14 -6.07
N ILE A 99 27.21 -3.01 -5.16
CA ILE A 99 26.48 -4.20 -4.74
C ILE A 99 25.21 -3.80 -3.98
N ALA A 100 25.31 -2.89 -3.01
CA ALA A 100 24.17 -2.41 -2.23
C ALA A 100 23.15 -1.70 -3.12
N GLY A 101 23.60 -0.82 -4.01
CA GLY A 101 22.76 -0.10 -4.97
C GLY A 101 22.05 -1.05 -5.94
N GLY A 102 22.78 -2.02 -6.51
CA GLY A 102 22.24 -3.06 -7.37
C GLY A 102 21.18 -3.93 -6.68
N ALA A 103 21.44 -4.37 -5.45
CA ALA A 103 20.50 -5.12 -4.64
C ALA A 103 19.21 -4.33 -4.37
N LEU A 104 19.33 -3.03 -4.04
CA LEU A 104 18.17 -2.16 -3.86
C LEU A 104 17.38 -1.95 -5.14
N ILE A 105 18.04 -1.75 -6.28
CA ILE A 105 17.35 -1.61 -7.57
C ILE A 105 16.54 -2.88 -7.87
N PHE A 106 17.14 -4.06 -7.66
CA PHE A 106 16.46 -5.34 -7.85
C PHE A 106 15.25 -5.48 -6.91
N LEU A 107 15.44 -5.25 -5.60
CA LEU A 107 14.37 -5.33 -4.60
C LEU A 107 13.26 -4.31 -4.85
N GLY A 108 13.62 -3.09 -5.22
CA GLY A 108 12.71 -1.99 -5.54
C GLY A 108 11.86 -2.32 -6.76
N ARG A 109 12.47 -2.84 -7.83
CA ARG A 109 11.75 -3.31 -9.04
C ARG A 109 10.76 -4.42 -8.71
N ARG A 110 11.19 -5.45 -7.96
CA ARG A 110 10.31 -6.55 -7.54
C ARG A 110 9.15 -6.05 -6.67
N THR A 111 9.42 -5.15 -5.75
CA THR A 111 8.40 -4.54 -4.88
C THR A 111 7.41 -3.70 -5.68
N LYS A 112 7.90 -2.92 -6.66
CA LYS A 112 7.06 -2.12 -7.57
C LYS A 112 6.12 -3.02 -8.38
N GLN A 113 6.63 -4.12 -8.93
CA GLN A 113 5.80 -5.08 -9.68
C GLN A 113 4.67 -5.67 -8.81
N ASN A 114 4.97 -6.06 -7.57
CA ASN A 114 3.96 -6.55 -6.63
C ASN A 114 2.90 -5.48 -6.29
N ALA A 115 3.31 -4.22 -6.11
CA ALA A 115 2.40 -3.11 -5.85
C ALA A 115 1.45 -2.85 -7.03
N GLU A 116 1.96 -2.86 -8.27
CA GLU A 116 1.13 -2.74 -9.47
C GLU A 116 0.15 -3.91 -9.59
N ARG A 117 0.57 -5.13 -9.25
CA ARG A 117 -0.32 -6.29 -9.20
C ARG A 117 -1.45 -6.11 -8.17
N PHE A 118 -1.14 -5.58 -6.99
CA PHE A 118 -2.15 -5.27 -5.97
C PHE A 118 -3.16 -4.22 -6.43
N LYS A 119 -2.71 -3.18 -7.15
CA LYS A 119 -3.62 -2.20 -7.76
C LYS A 119 -4.55 -2.84 -8.79
N LYS A 120 -4.04 -3.79 -9.60
CA LYS A 120 -4.87 -4.54 -10.56
C LYS A 120 -5.93 -5.40 -9.87
N TYR A 121 -5.56 -6.12 -8.81
CA TYR A 121 -6.54 -6.87 -8.00
C TYR A 121 -7.63 -5.95 -7.45
N ILE A 122 -7.26 -4.81 -6.85
CA ILE A 122 -8.23 -3.81 -6.36
C ILE A 122 -9.13 -3.36 -7.51
N SER A 123 -8.57 -3.02 -8.67
CA SER A 123 -9.36 -2.57 -9.81
C SER A 123 -10.40 -3.61 -10.23
N ILE A 124 -9.99 -4.87 -10.40
CA ILE A 124 -10.90 -5.93 -10.87
C ILE A 124 -11.96 -6.25 -9.80
N ILE A 125 -11.54 -6.44 -8.55
CA ILE A 125 -12.45 -6.82 -7.45
C ILE A 125 -13.44 -5.71 -7.11
N VAL A 126 -12.98 -4.46 -7.10
CA VAL A 126 -13.78 -3.31 -6.65
C VAL A 126 -14.47 -2.60 -7.80
N ASN A 127 -13.72 -2.22 -8.83
CA ASN A 127 -14.27 -1.37 -9.89
C ASN A 127 -15.06 -2.18 -10.92
N HIS A 128 -14.75 -3.47 -11.10
CA HIS A 128 -15.47 -4.37 -11.99
C HIS A 128 -16.35 -5.38 -11.23
N GLU A 129 -16.38 -5.29 -9.89
CA GLU A 129 -17.22 -6.13 -9.02
C GLU A 129 -17.05 -7.64 -9.23
N GLU A 130 -15.85 -8.07 -9.66
CA GLU A 130 -15.56 -9.48 -9.93
C GLU A 130 -15.04 -10.20 -8.68
N THR A 131 -15.73 -11.25 -8.27
CA THR A 131 -15.41 -12.03 -7.06
C THR A 131 -14.77 -13.38 -7.36
N SER A 132 -14.93 -13.92 -8.58
CA SER A 132 -14.35 -15.21 -8.97
C SER A 132 -12.85 -15.09 -9.09
N ILE A 133 -12.12 -15.82 -8.25
CA ILE A 133 -10.65 -15.85 -8.26
C ILE A 133 -10.13 -16.42 -9.59
N ASN A 134 -10.89 -17.29 -10.25
CA ASN A 134 -10.54 -17.77 -11.59
C ASN A 134 -10.58 -16.64 -12.63
N ASN A 135 -11.65 -15.83 -12.63
CA ASN A 135 -11.79 -14.72 -13.56
C ASN A 135 -10.76 -13.62 -13.26
N ILE A 136 -10.52 -13.33 -11.98
CA ILE A 136 -9.47 -12.41 -11.54
C ILE A 136 -8.09 -12.90 -12.03
N ALA A 137 -7.81 -14.19 -11.85
CA ALA A 137 -6.56 -14.80 -12.31
C ALA A 137 -6.44 -14.85 -13.83
N ALA A 138 -7.53 -14.89 -14.59
CA ALA A 138 -7.49 -14.81 -16.05
C ALA A 138 -7.28 -13.37 -16.55
N ALA A 139 -7.80 -12.37 -15.83
CA ALA A 139 -7.67 -10.95 -16.16
C ALA A 139 -6.28 -10.36 -15.87
N ILE A 140 -5.46 -11.05 -15.08
CA ILE A 140 -4.08 -10.68 -14.76
C ILE A 140 -3.19 -11.87 -15.17
N PRO A 141 -1.98 -11.70 -15.72
CA PRO A 141 -1.13 -12.84 -16.13
C PRO A 141 -0.61 -13.64 -14.91
N THR A 142 -1.48 -14.42 -14.26
CA THR A 142 -1.26 -15.17 -13.02
C THR A 142 -2.07 -16.46 -13.02
N SER A 143 -1.68 -17.45 -12.23
CA SER A 143 -2.49 -18.65 -12.01
C SER A 143 -3.49 -18.45 -10.87
N TYR A 144 -4.51 -19.32 -10.79
CA TYR A 144 -5.47 -19.35 -9.68
C TYR A 144 -4.76 -19.40 -8.31
N GLU A 145 -3.77 -20.28 -8.13
CA GLU A 145 -3.04 -20.40 -6.86
C GLU A 145 -2.26 -19.13 -6.49
N VAL A 146 -1.67 -18.45 -7.49
CA VAL A 146 -0.98 -17.18 -7.27
C VAL A 146 -1.97 -16.08 -6.90
N ALA A 147 -3.10 -16.00 -7.59
CA ALA A 147 -4.16 -15.04 -7.31
C ALA A 147 -4.76 -15.27 -5.92
N LYS A 148 -5.12 -16.51 -5.57
CA LYS A 148 -5.58 -16.91 -4.24
C LYS A 148 -4.61 -16.45 -3.16
N LYS A 149 -3.31 -16.76 -3.31
CA LYS A 149 -2.26 -16.39 -2.35
C LYS A 149 -2.10 -14.88 -2.22
N ASP A 150 -2.13 -14.15 -3.33
CA ASP A 150 -2.01 -12.70 -3.33
C ASP A 150 -3.22 -12.03 -2.69
N ILE A 151 -4.44 -12.46 -3.05
CA ILE A 151 -5.69 -11.96 -2.47
C ILE A 151 -5.72 -12.23 -0.97
N GLN A 152 -5.36 -13.44 -0.52
CA GLN A 152 -5.24 -13.75 0.90
C GLN A 152 -4.23 -12.82 1.59
N LYS A 153 -3.09 -12.55 0.96
CA LYS A 153 -2.10 -11.60 1.48
C LYS A 153 -2.65 -10.17 1.53
N MET A 154 -3.51 -9.77 0.61
CA MET A 154 -4.16 -8.46 0.59
C MET A 154 -5.22 -8.34 1.69
N ILE A 155 -6.01 -9.40 1.93
CA ILE A 155 -6.94 -9.51 3.05
C ILE A 155 -6.18 -9.38 4.37
N ASN A 156 -5.12 -10.16 4.56
CA ASN A 156 -4.30 -10.13 5.79
C ASN A 156 -3.63 -8.77 6.02
N ARG A 157 -3.40 -7.99 4.96
CA ARG A 157 -2.85 -6.63 5.01
C ARG A 157 -3.93 -5.54 5.09
N GLY A 158 -5.20 -5.91 5.20
CA GLY A 158 -6.31 -4.99 5.36
C GLY A 158 -6.61 -4.14 4.11
N TYR A 159 -6.27 -4.61 2.91
CA TYR A 159 -6.74 -3.98 1.67
C TYR A 159 -8.21 -4.28 1.41
N PHE A 160 -8.67 -5.47 1.79
CA PHE A 160 -10.07 -5.91 1.73
C PHE A 160 -10.53 -6.24 3.15
N SER A 161 -10.82 -5.21 3.95
CA SER A 161 -11.13 -5.35 5.37
C SER A 161 -12.37 -6.22 5.57
N GLY A 162 -12.25 -7.25 6.41
CA GLY A 162 -13.33 -8.19 6.71
C GLY A 162 -13.66 -9.17 5.58
N ALA A 163 -12.95 -9.14 4.46
CA ALA A 163 -13.14 -10.11 3.40
C ALA A 163 -12.51 -11.46 3.73
N TYR A 164 -13.02 -12.52 3.11
CA TYR A 164 -12.45 -13.86 3.20
C TYR A 164 -12.60 -14.60 1.86
N ILE A 165 -11.82 -15.65 1.68
CA ILE A 165 -11.90 -16.50 0.49
C ILE A 165 -12.82 -17.68 0.79
N ASN A 166 -13.86 -17.87 -0.01
CA ASN A 166 -14.64 -19.09 -0.03
C ASN A 166 -13.96 -20.10 -0.95
N GLU A 167 -13.32 -21.12 -0.39
CA GLU A 167 -12.56 -22.10 -1.16
C GLU A 167 -13.44 -22.99 -2.06
N THR A 168 -14.68 -23.25 -1.63
CA THR A 168 -15.64 -24.06 -2.38
C THR A 168 -16.10 -23.33 -3.63
N LEU A 169 -16.47 -22.05 -3.48
CA LEU A 169 -16.91 -21.20 -4.60
C LEU A 169 -15.75 -20.63 -5.40
N LYS A 170 -14.51 -20.70 -4.88
CA LYS A 170 -13.32 -20.05 -5.47
C LYS A 170 -13.51 -18.54 -5.64
N GLU A 171 -14.17 -17.92 -4.66
CA GLU A 171 -14.56 -16.51 -4.69
C GLU A 171 -14.00 -15.74 -3.49
N ILE A 172 -13.71 -14.45 -3.69
CA ILE A 172 -13.53 -13.50 -2.60
C ILE A 172 -14.91 -12.97 -2.17
N ILE A 173 -15.24 -13.10 -0.89
CA ILE A 173 -16.46 -12.54 -0.31
C ILE A 173 -16.11 -11.24 0.39
N LEU A 174 -16.66 -10.13 -0.11
CA LEU A 174 -16.56 -8.81 0.50
C LEU A 174 -17.77 -8.64 1.45
N PRO A 175 -17.55 -8.23 2.72
CA PRO A 175 -18.67 -7.90 3.59
C PRO A 175 -19.47 -6.74 2.99
N LYS A 176 -20.79 -6.88 2.89
CA LYS A 176 -21.66 -5.83 2.37
C LYS A 176 -21.73 -4.69 3.39
N GLU A 177 -21.56 -3.45 2.91
CA GLU A 177 -21.64 -2.22 3.71
C GLU A 177 -22.99 -2.09 4.48
N GLN A 178 -24.02 -2.80 4.02
CA GLN A 178 -25.37 -2.82 4.58
C GLN A 178 -25.52 -3.63 5.89
N ASP A 179 -24.59 -4.55 6.20
CA ASP A 179 -24.63 -5.26 7.49
C ASP A 179 -24.05 -4.41 8.66
N ILE A 180 -23.52 -3.22 8.34
CA ILE A 180 -22.96 -2.27 9.31
C ILE A 180 -23.93 -1.10 9.59
N TYR A 181 -24.87 -0.81 8.68
CA TYR A 181 -25.76 0.37 8.74
C TYR A 181 -27.20 0.06 9.19
N ASN A 182 -27.62 -1.21 9.17
CA ASN A 182 -29.02 -1.59 9.44
C ASN A 182 -29.35 -1.88 10.92
N MET A 183 -28.46 -1.54 11.86
CA MET A 183 -28.73 -1.69 13.30
C MET A 183 -28.65 -0.37 14.08
N ASP A 184 -28.68 0.76 13.37
CA ASP A 184 -28.78 2.11 13.93
C ASP A 184 -30.21 2.64 13.81
N THR A 185 -31.19 2.01 14.47
CA THR A 185 -32.46 2.69 14.79
C THR A 185 -32.20 3.68 15.93
N ASN A 186 -31.64 4.84 15.55
CA ASN A 186 -31.80 6.19 16.12
C ASN A 186 -30.74 7.17 15.56
N VAL A 187 -30.17 6.90 14.38
CA VAL A 187 -29.64 8.00 13.57
C VAL A 187 -30.85 8.80 13.13
N LYS A 188 -30.96 10.04 13.61
CA LYS A 188 -31.75 11.06 12.92
C LYS A 188 -31.25 11.03 11.49
N VAL A 189 -32.02 10.40 10.61
CA VAL A 189 -31.85 10.54 9.18
C VAL A 189 -32.02 12.03 8.98
N ASP A 190 -30.91 12.75 8.85
CA ASP A 190 -30.91 14.05 8.21
C ASP A 190 -31.42 13.77 6.81
N SER A 191 -32.73 13.82 6.66
CA SER A 191 -33.46 13.89 5.41
C SER A 191 -33.18 15.26 4.80
N ASN A 192 -31.90 15.57 4.60
CA ASN A 192 -31.48 16.58 3.66
C ASN A 192 -31.33 15.86 2.30
N PRO A 193 -32.30 16.02 1.39
CA PRO A 193 -32.32 15.36 0.08
C PRO A 193 -31.18 15.80 -0.86
N ASN A 194 -30.23 16.62 -0.39
CA ASN A 194 -29.16 17.21 -1.18
C ASN A 194 -27.76 16.59 -0.91
N LEU A 195 -27.70 15.39 -0.34
CA LEU A 195 -26.46 14.63 -0.16
C LEU A 195 -26.09 13.92 -1.47
N GLU A 196 -25.53 14.68 -2.42
CA GLU A 196 -25.01 14.12 -3.67
C GLU A 196 -23.74 13.30 -3.37
N MET A 197 -23.84 11.98 -3.51
CA MET A 197 -22.70 11.06 -3.44
C MET A 197 -22.04 11.01 -4.81
N VAL A 198 -20.73 11.24 -4.86
CA VAL A 198 -19.96 11.17 -6.09
C VAL A 198 -18.93 10.05 -6.03
N ALA A 199 -18.75 9.36 -7.15
CA ALA A 199 -17.72 8.34 -7.29
C ALA A 199 -16.38 9.02 -7.60
N VAL A 200 -15.40 8.87 -6.71
CA VAL A 200 -14.05 9.42 -6.84
C VAL A 200 -13.05 8.28 -6.98
N ARG A 201 -12.21 8.35 -8.01
CA ARG A 201 -11.12 7.40 -8.22
C ARG A 201 -9.90 7.76 -7.40
N CYS A 202 -9.42 6.83 -6.58
CA CYS A 202 -8.22 7.01 -5.76
C CYS A 202 -6.95 7.05 -6.60
N LYS A 203 -6.15 8.12 -6.46
CA LYS A 203 -4.84 8.25 -7.13
C LYS A 203 -3.77 7.29 -6.59
N GLY A 204 -3.96 6.74 -5.38
CA GLY A 204 -3.02 5.84 -4.72
C GLY A 204 -3.14 4.39 -5.22
N CYS A 205 -4.32 3.79 -5.05
CA CYS A 205 -4.56 2.39 -5.41
C CYS A 205 -5.42 2.18 -6.66
N GLY A 206 -6.13 3.20 -7.14
CA GLY A 206 -7.00 3.10 -8.32
C GLY A 206 -8.45 2.67 -8.04
N ALA A 207 -8.83 2.42 -6.78
CA ALA A 207 -10.21 2.09 -6.41
C ALA A 207 -11.17 3.26 -6.60
N ASN A 208 -12.41 2.97 -6.99
CA ASN A 208 -13.52 3.91 -6.97
C ASN A 208 -14.16 3.90 -5.57
N ASN A 209 -14.27 5.08 -4.96
CA ASN A 209 -14.87 5.27 -3.64
C ASN A 209 -16.08 6.18 -3.79
N LYS A 210 -17.14 5.96 -3.02
CA LYS A 210 -18.32 6.84 -2.99
C LYS A 210 -18.19 7.78 -1.80
N ILE A 211 -18.04 9.07 -2.04
CA ILE A 211 -17.90 10.08 -0.98
C ILE A 211 -18.89 11.24 -1.20
N ARG A 212 -19.15 12.00 -0.14
CA ARG A 212 -20.03 13.18 -0.20
C ARG A 212 -19.38 14.29 -1.02
N LYS A 213 -20.13 14.92 -1.92
CA LYS A 213 -19.65 16.05 -2.72
C LYS A 213 -19.15 17.21 -1.83
N GLY A 214 -17.96 17.73 -2.16
CA GLY A 214 -17.27 18.77 -1.40
C GLY A 214 -16.55 18.31 -0.13
N SER A 215 -16.52 17.01 0.18
CA SER A 215 -15.79 16.48 1.34
C SER A 215 -14.43 15.89 0.97
N VAL A 216 -13.52 15.87 1.96
CA VAL A 216 -12.27 15.12 1.94
C VAL A 216 -12.44 13.88 2.82
N ASP A 217 -12.11 12.71 2.27
CA ASP A 217 -12.20 11.42 2.97
C ASP A 217 -10.94 10.56 2.69
N GLU A 218 -10.85 9.38 3.28
CA GLU A 218 -9.80 8.38 3.02
C GLU A 218 -10.31 7.24 2.15
N CYS A 219 -9.47 6.77 1.23
CA CYS A 219 -9.79 5.60 0.42
C CYS A 219 -9.91 4.33 1.28
N GLN A 220 -11.04 3.63 1.19
CA GLN A 220 -11.36 2.44 2.00
C GLN A 220 -10.35 1.29 1.84
N TYR A 221 -9.64 1.25 0.70
CA TYR A 221 -8.72 0.15 0.35
C TYR A 221 -7.26 0.44 0.71
N CYS A 222 -6.78 1.68 0.54
CA CYS A 222 -5.37 2.02 0.76
C CYS A 222 -5.12 3.16 1.75
N GLY A 223 -6.18 3.83 2.23
CA GLY A 223 -6.10 4.97 3.16
C GLY A 223 -5.44 6.22 2.56
N SER A 224 -5.41 6.36 1.24
CA SER A 224 -4.97 7.62 0.61
C SER A 224 -6.10 8.66 0.69
N PRO A 225 -5.80 9.94 0.95
CA PRO A 225 -6.82 10.99 0.93
C PRO A 225 -7.43 11.11 -0.46
N ILE A 226 -8.75 11.28 -0.50
CA ILE A 226 -9.58 11.48 -1.68
C ILE A 226 -10.48 12.69 -1.45
N ASN A 227 -10.73 13.45 -2.51
CA ASN A 227 -11.58 14.62 -2.48
C ASN A 227 -12.54 14.61 -3.67
N SER A 228 -13.71 15.20 -3.47
CA SER A 228 -14.76 15.35 -4.49
C SER A 228 -14.83 16.75 -5.05
#